data_AF-A0A9D6YPB8-F1
#
_entry.id   AF-A0A9D6YPB8-F1
#
_cell.length_a   1.000
_cell.length_b   1.000
_cell.length_c   1.000
_cell.angle_alpha   90.00
_cell.angle_beta   90.00
_cell.angle_gamma   90.00
#
_symmetry.space_group_name_H-M   'P 1'
#
loop_
_entity.id
_entity.type
_entity.pdbx_description
1 polymer ?
#
loop_
_entity_poly.entity_id
_entity_poly.type
_entity_poly.pdbx_seq_one_letter_code
_entity_poly.pdbx_strand_id
1 'polypeptide(L)'
;MKNYFNFNLTGKKLLPLWILFLILFLVPYVFMIFTMRNIQPGNSPSALFFPLMILLCIVAFVFTFYAAKLMIENIAYKDKAIVFNGSFGKYIGTVLLGFFLSIITLGIYMAWFTRNIHRFFIDNSSYDSQNFKFQGKGGKLFVILLLTIFLPVIILSIVMVKFLIAGNTHLAPSFIVIQQLVMMVIMIPYMYFVYKWMVNVNYKEYNISWETNFWNSCGKIVIEIALTIITLGIYMPLAMLRLYKYFADRTIAVSNESKQRFGYDIDPLNDFLLLWGQMLLTIITLGIYYPWACCKIGKRILSKTYLQKN
;
A
#
# COMPACT_ATOMS: atom_id res chain seq x y z
N MET A 1 15.49 6.41 26.48
CA MET A 1 14.64 7.57 26.09
C MET A 1 14.02 7.31 24.73
N LYS A 2 12.73 7.65 24.55
CA LYS A 2 12.02 7.53 23.27
C LYS A 2 12.36 8.72 22.37
N ASN A 3 12.72 8.47 21.11
CA ASN A 3 12.92 9.52 20.12
C ASN A 3 11.79 9.44 19.08
N TYR A 4 11.00 10.50 18.96
CA TYR A 4 9.85 10.52 18.06
C TYR A 4 10.22 10.98 16.65
N PHE A 5 9.45 10.53 15.67
CA PHE A 5 9.51 11.07 14.32
C PHE A 5 8.68 12.36 14.24
N ASN A 6 8.95 13.18 13.21
CA ASN A 6 8.16 14.35 12.90
C ASN A 6 7.79 14.33 11.41
N PHE A 7 6.70 15.00 11.07
CA PHE A 7 6.20 15.11 9.71
C PHE A 7 5.75 16.54 9.41
N ASN A 8 6.45 17.15 8.45
CA ASN A 8 6.36 18.59 8.20
C ASN A 8 5.59 18.94 6.91
N LEU A 9 5.00 17.95 6.22
CA LEU A 9 4.25 18.19 4.99
C LEU A 9 2.92 18.87 5.32
N THR A 10 2.58 19.89 4.53
CA THR A 10 1.31 20.60 4.65
C THR A 10 0.40 20.26 3.48
N GLY A 11 -0.92 20.18 3.75
CA GLY A 11 -1.91 19.90 2.71
C GLY A 11 -1.84 20.89 1.54
N LYS A 12 -1.49 22.16 1.80
CA LYS A 12 -1.29 23.19 0.77
C LYS A 12 -0.16 22.86 -0.21
N LYS A 13 0.92 22.21 0.24
CA LYS A 13 2.03 21.79 -0.64
C LYS A 13 1.65 20.57 -1.50
N LEU A 14 0.82 19.68 -0.96
CA LEU A 14 0.35 18.47 -1.66
C LEU A 14 -0.85 18.73 -2.60
N LEU A 15 -1.63 19.79 -2.33
CA LEU A 15 -2.86 20.10 -3.04
C LEU A 15 -2.69 20.29 -4.57
N PRO A 16 -1.73 21.07 -5.09
CA PRO A 16 -1.60 21.29 -6.53
C PRO A 16 -1.32 19.97 -7.28
N LEU A 17 -0.45 19.13 -6.71
CA LEU A 17 -0.15 17.81 -7.25
C LEU A 17 -1.39 16.91 -7.24
N TRP A 18 -2.19 16.96 -6.17
CA TRP A 18 -3.41 16.16 -6.03
C TRP A 18 -4.51 16.61 -6.98
N ILE A 19 -4.75 17.92 -7.12
CA ILE A 19 -5.75 18.45 -8.07
C ILE A 19 -5.36 18.10 -9.50
N LEU A 20 -4.08 18.26 -9.86
CA LEU A 20 -3.58 17.88 -11.18
C LEU A 20 -3.81 16.38 -11.44
N PHE A 21 -3.51 15.53 -10.45
CA PHE A 21 -3.79 14.10 -10.54
C PHE A 21 -5.28 13.82 -10.70
N LEU A 22 -6.15 14.44 -9.89
CA LEU A 22 -7.59 14.26 -9.98
C LEU A 22 -8.11 14.64 -11.38
N ILE A 23 -7.68 15.76 -11.95
CA ILE A 23 -8.11 16.19 -13.29
C ILE A 23 -7.60 15.20 -14.35
N LEU A 24 -6.30 14.89 -14.34
CA LEU A 24 -5.67 14.01 -15.33
C LEU A 24 -6.12 12.55 -15.23
N PHE A 25 -6.59 12.12 -14.06
CA PHE A 25 -7.08 10.76 -13.85
C PHE A 25 -8.59 10.67 -14.08
N LEU A 26 -9.38 11.58 -13.50
CA LEU A 26 -10.84 11.49 -13.50
C LEU A 26 -11.44 11.82 -14.86
N VAL A 27 -10.90 12.81 -15.60
CA VAL A 27 -11.44 13.18 -16.92
C VAL A 27 -11.34 12.03 -17.93
N PRO A 28 -10.16 11.42 -18.16
CA PRO A 28 -10.05 10.26 -19.06
C PRO A 28 -10.85 9.06 -18.53
N TYR A 29 -10.85 8.83 -17.21
CA TYR A 29 -11.57 7.71 -16.61
C TYR A 29 -13.09 7.81 -16.80
N VAL A 30 -13.68 8.98 -16.57
CA VAL A 30 -15.11 9.22 -16.79
C VAL A 30 -15.44 9.07 -18.28
N PHE A 31 -14.61 9.61 -19.17
CA PHE A 31 -14.78 9.43 -20.61
C PHE A 31 -14.76 7.94 -21.01
N MET A 32 -13.87 7.14 -20.42
CA MET A 32 -13.85 5.69 -20.63
C MET A 32 -15.13 5.02 -20.15
N ILE A 33 -15.66 5.37 -18.97
CA ILE A 33 -16.92 4.81 -18.47
C ILE A 33 -18.08 5.12 -19.42
N PHE A 34 -18.20 6.36 -19.90
CA PHE A 34 -19.23 6.74 -20.86
C PHE A 34 -19.09 6.00 -22.18
N THR A 35 -17.86 5.85 -22.68
CA THR A 35 -17.59 5.09 -23.90
C THR A 35 -18.03 3.63 -23.72
N MET A 36 -17.66 3.00 -22.60
CA MET A 36 -18.01 1.61 -22.31
C MET A 36 -19.52 1.39 -22.15
N ARG A 37 -20.24 2.36 -21.56
CA ARG A 37 -21.70 2.28 -21.40
C ARG A 37 -22.44 2.29 -22.74
N ASN A 38 -21.87 2.93 -23.76
CA ASN A 38 -22.48 3.10 -25.07
C ASN A 38 -22.13 1.98 -26.06
N ILE A 39 -21.34 0.97 -25.65
CA ILE A 39 -20.99 -0.17 -26.50
C ILE A 39 -22.16 -1.14 -26.55
N GLN A 40 -22.73 -1.36 -27.74
CA GLN A 40 -23.69 -2.44 -27.98
C GLN A 40 -23.01 -3.81 -27.85
N PRO A 41 -23.70 -4.84 -27.33
CA PRO A 41 -23.13 -6.18 -27.17
C PRO A 41 -22.67 -6.71 -28.53
N GLY A 42 -21.38 -7.03 -28.64
CA GLY A 42 -20.73 -7.51 -29.87
C GLY A 42 -19.77 -6.51 -30.53
N ASN A 43 -19.82 -5.22 -30.15
CA ASN A 43 -18.89 -4.21 -30.67
C ASN A 43 -17.64 -4.11 -29.79
N SER A 44 -16.47 -3.99 -30.42
CA SER A 44 -15.23 -3.71 -29.69
C SER A 44 -15.22 -2.28 -29.15
N PRO A 45 -14.51 -2.01 -28.02
CA PRO A 45 -14.25 -0.65 -27.57
C PRO A 45 -13.60 0.20 -28.68
N SER A 46 -13.82 1.51 -28.63
CA SER A 46 -13.18 2.44 -29.56
C SER A 46 -11.65 2.33 -29.49
N ALA A 47 -10.96 2.60 -30.61
CA ALA A 47 -9.50 2.55 -30.68
C ALA A 47 -8.81 3.48 -29.65
N LEU A 48 -9.52 4.50 -29.17
CA LEU A 48 -9.05 5.44 -28.13
C LEU A 48 -8.99 4.82 -26.73
N PHE A 49 -9.67 3.69 -26.48
CA PHE A 49 -9.72 3.06 -25.16
C PHE A 49 -8.33 2.63 -24.66
N PHE A 50 -7.55 1.92 -25.48
CA PHE A 50 -6.22 1.44 -25.05
C PHE A 50 -5.22 2.58 -24.78
N PRO A 51 -5.09 3.61 -25.64
CA PRO A 51 -4.27 4.78 -25.33
C PRO A 51 -4.68 5.50 -24.04
N LEU A 52 -5.99 5.62 -23.76
CA LEU A 52 -6.48 6.23 -22.52
C LEU A 52 -6.10 5.40 -21.29
N MET A 53 -6.16 4.07 -21.38
CA MET A 53 -5.72 3.18 -20.30
C MET A 53 -4.22 3.36 -20.01
N ILE A 54 -3.39 3.43 -21.06
CA ILE A 54 -1.95 3.67 -20.93
C ILE A 54 -1.70 5.05 -20.30
N LEU A 55 -2.44 6.09 -20.73
CA LEU A 55 -2.35 7.42 -20.15
C LEU A 55 -2.66 7.42 -18.65
N LEU A 56 -3.75 6.76 -18.23
CA LEU A 56 -4.11 6.63 -16.81
C LEU A 56 -3.03 5.93 -16.00
N CYS A 57 -2.44 4.86 -16.54
CA CYS A 57 -1.29 4.19 -15.93
C CYS A 57 -0.11 5.17 -15.75
N ILE A 58 0.29 5.88 -16.82
CA ILE A 58 1.40 6.84 -16.75
C ILE A 58 1.14 7.91 -15.70
N VAL A 59 -0.05 8.52 -15.70
CA VAL A 59 -0.46 9.53 -14.71
C VAL A 59 -0.33 9.00 -13.28
N ALA A 60 -0.76 7.75 -13.03
CA ALA A 60 -0.64 7.12 -11.71
C ALA A 60 0.83 6.92 -11.27
N PHE A 61 1.72 6.49 -12.16
CA PHE A 61 3.15 6.31 -11.82
C PHE A 61 3.86 7.65 -11.60
N VAL A 62 3.54 8.66 -12.41
CA VAL A 62 4.07 10.03 -12.26
C VAL A 62 3.63 10.61 -10.91
N PHE A 63 2.33 10.50 -10.59
CA PHE A 63 1.81 10.93 -9.30
C PHE A 63 2.50 10.21 -8.15
N THR A 64 2.66 8.89 -8.24
CA THR A 64 3.34 8.08 -7.21
C THR A 64 4.75 8.60 -6.93
N PHE A 65 5.52 8.95 -7.97
CA PHE A 65 6.86 9.51 -7.78
C PHE A 65 6.85 10.82 -7.00
N TYR A 66 6.07 11.80 -7.45
CA TYR A 66 6.06 13.13 -6.82
C TYR A 66 5.43 13.09 -5.42
N ALA A 67 4.38 12.27 -5.22
CA ALA A 67 3.76 12.09 -3.91
C ALA A 67 4.72 11.41 -2.93
N ALA A 68 5.37 10.31 -3.34
CA ALA A 68 6.35 9.63 -2.49
C ALA A 68 7.55 10.52 -2.17
N LYS A 69 8.08 11.25 -3.15
CA LYS A 69 9.17 12.23 -2.93
C LYS A 69 8.78 13.26 -1.86
N LEU A 70 7.62 13.90 -2.01
CA LEU A 70 7.13 14.89 -1.04
C LEU A 70 6.91 14.29 0.35
N MET A 71 6.39 13.06 0.43
CA MET A 71 6.20 12.39 1.72
C MET A 71 7.54 12.08 2.38
N ILE A 72 8.48 11.48 1.67
CA ILE A 72 9.80 11.10 2.19
C ILE A 72 10.58 12.32 2.69
N GLU A 73 10.66 13.38 1.89
CA GLU A 73 11.44 14.59 2.22
C GLU A 73 10.90 15.36 3.43
N ASN A 74 9.65 15.11 3.82
CA ASN A 74 9.01 15.77 4.96
C ASN A 74 8.97 14.92 6.23
N ILE A 75 9.53 13.70 6.19
CA ILE A 75 9.77 12.89 7.38
C ILE A 75 11.07 13.37 8.01
N ALA A 76 11.04 13.67 9.31
CA ALA A 76 12.21 14.02 10.10
C ALA A 76 12.35 13.11 11.31
N TYR A 77 13.59 12.85 11.70
CA TYR A 77 13.94 12.12 12.91
C TYR A 77 15.10 12.84 13.58
N LYS A 78 14.99 13.11 14.89
CA LYS A 78 15.98 13.92 15.65
C LYS A 78 16.39 15.20 14.92
N ASP A 79 15.38 15.96 14.47
CA ASP A 79 15.52 17.24 13.75
C ASP A 79 16.24 17.20 12.39
N LYS A 80 16.60 16.01 11.90
CA LYS A 80 17.13 15.82 10.54
C LYS A 80 16.08 15.20 9.64
N ALA A 81 15.80 15.85 8.51
CA ALA A 81 14.91 15.33 7.48
C ALA A 81 15.55 14.18 6.71
N ILE A 82 14.73 13.26 6.20
CA ILE A 82 15.17 12.26 5.22
C ILE A 82 15.36 12.97 3.88
N VAL A 83 16.50 12.76 3.24
CA VAL A 83 16.81 13.35 1.93
C VAL A 83 16.59 12.32 0.84
N PHE A 84 15.82 12.68 -0.18
CA PHE A 84 15.54 11.83 -1.33
C PHE A 84 16.32 12.28 -2.58
N ASN A 85 17.27 11.46 -3.02
CA ASN A 85 18.15 11.76 -4.16
C ASN A 85 17.74 11.04 -5.47
N GLY A 86 16.49 10.56 -5.54
CA GLY A 86 16.01 9.81 -6.70
C GLY A 86 15.67 10.72 -7.89
N SER A 87 16.22 10.39 -9.07
CA SER A 87 15.91 11.09 -10.32
C SER A 87 14.63 10.55 -10.97
N PHE A 88 13.75 11.46 -11.43
CA PHE A 88 12.52 11.12 -12.15
C PHE A 88 12.80 10.30 -13.42
N GLY A 89 13.84 10.64 -14.18
CA GLY A 89 14.19 9.91 -15.40
C GLY A 89 14.58 8.46 -15.14
N LYS A 90 15.35 8.21 -14.07
CA LYS A 90 15.71 6.84 -13.63
C LYS A 90 14.48 6.05 -13.18
N TYR A 91 13.55 6.71 -12.49
CA TYR A 91 12.29 6.09 -12.08
C TYR A 91 11.44 5.69 -13.29
N ILE A 92 11.19 6.61 -14.22
CA ILE A 92 10.41 6.33 -15.43
C ILE A 92 11.05 5.25 -16.29
N GLY A 93 12.39 5.26 -16.43
CA GLY A 93 13.10 4.16 -17.10
C GLY A 93 12.85 2.79 -16.44
N THR A 94 12.81 2.75 -15.10
CA THR A 94 12.48 1.54 -14.34
C THR A 94 11.02 1.11 -14.54
N VAL A 95 10.09 2.07 -14.61
CA VAL A 95 8.66 1.83 -14.88
C VAL A 95 8.45 1.26 -16.27
N LEU A 96 8.99 1.90 -17.30
CA LEU A 96 8.84 1.48 -18.69
C LEU A 96 9.44 0.10 -18.93
N LEU A 97 10.66 -0.16 -18.42
CA LEU A 97 11.29 -1.47 -18.51
C LEU A 97 10.48 -2.53 -17.77
N GLY A 98 9.98 -2.20 -16.58
CA GLY A 98 9.14 -3.09 -15.78
C GLY A 98 7.85 -3.48 -16.49
N PHE A 99 7.16 -2.52 -17.12
CA PHE A 99 5.98 -2.79 -17.93
C PHE A 99 6.28 -3.66 -19.14
N PHE A 100 7.30 -3.31 -19.91
CA PHE A 100 7.72 -4.06 -21.08
C PHE A 100 8.00 -5.53 -20.74
N LEU A 101 8.80 -5.77 -19.70
CA LEU A 101 9.11 -7.13 -19.23
C LEU A 101 7.87 -7.84 -18.66
N SER A 102 6.97 -7.13 -17.99
CA SER A 102 5.74 -7.72 -17.47
C SER A 102 4.80 -8.16 -18.59
N ILE A 103 4.71 -7.42 -19.70
CA ILE A 103 3.92 -7.82 -20.87
C ILE A 103 4.52 -9.08 -21.52
N ILE A 104 5.84 -9.08 -21.77
CA ILE A 104 6.53 -10.21 -22.43
C ILE A 104 6.46 -11.49 -21.58
N THR A 105 6.52 -11.34 -20.25
CA THR A 105 6.48 -12.48 -19.32
C THR A 105 5.06 -12.83 -18.85
N LEU A 106 4.01 -12.31 -19.51
CA LEU A 106 2.61 -12.55 -19.15
C LEU A 106 2.30 -12.28 -17.67
N GLY A 107 2.91 -11.22 -17.11
CA GLY A 107 2.71 -10.75 -15.74
C GLY A 107 3.66 -11.35 -14.70
N ILE A 108 4.46 -12.37 -15.03
CA ILE A 108 5.39 -12.99 -14.07
C ILE A 108 6.40 -11.97 -13.53
N TYR A 109 6.90 -11.06 -14.38
CA TYR A 109 7.89 -10.05 -13.98
C TYR A 109 7.33 -9.02 -12.99
N MET A 110 6.02 -8.94 -12.75
CA MET A 110 5.41 -7.97 -11.82
C MET A 110 6.03 -8.04 -10.42
N ALA A 111 6.43 -9.23 -9.95
CA ALA A 111 7.12 -9.37 -8.66
C ALA A 111 8.48 -8.64 -8.62
N TRP A 112 9.27 -8.73 -9.69
CA TRP A 112 10.54 -8.01 -9.79
C TRP A 112 10.32 -6.53 -10.05
N PHE A 113 9.27 -6.18 -10.79
CA PHE A 113 8.89 -4.80 -11.02
C PHE A 113 8.53 -4.08 -9.72
N THR A 114 7.62 -4.63 -8.91
CA THR A 114 7.28 -4.09 -7.58
C THR A 114 8.51 -3.98 -6.69
N ARG A 115 9.40 -4.98 -6.72
CA ARG A 115 10.68 -4.94 -6.02
C ARG A 115 11.57 -3.79 -6.46
N ASN A 116 11.69 -3.55 -7.76
CA ASN A 116 12.54 -2.48 -8.29
C ASN A 116 11.99 -1.09 -7.95
N ILE A 117 10.66 -0.91 -7.98
CA ILE A 117 10.02 0.34 -7.57
C ILE A 117 10.20 0.60 -6.07
N HIS A 118 9.93 -0.39 -5.22
CA HIS A 118 10.11 -0.24 -3.77
C HIS A 118 11.58 0.03 -3.41
N ARG A 119 12.49 -0.74 -4.01
CA ARG A 119 13.94 -0.52 -3.89
C ARG A 119 14.35 0.87 -4.34
N PHE A 120 13.80 1.40 -5.44
CA PHE A 120 14.13 2.72 -5.94
C PHE A 120 13.85 3.80 -4.88
N PHE A 121 12.70 3.77 -4.21
CA PHE A 121 12.41 4.77 -3.18
C PHE A 121 13.28 4.61 -1.94
N ILE A 122 13.51 3.38 -1.47
CA ILE A 122 14.32 3.13 -0.28
C ILE A 122 15.80 3.43 -0.54
N ASP A 123 16.40 2.90 -1.60
CA ASP A 123 17.84 3.04 -1.88
C ASP A 123 18.26 4.48 -2.20
N ASN A 124 17.33 5.31 -2.69
CA ASN A 124 17.56 6.74 -2.93
C ASN A 124 17.14 7.63 -1.75
N SER A 125 16.63 7.05 -0.66
CA SER A 125 16.37 7.77 0.59
C SER A 125 17.58 7.66 1.49
N SER A 126 17.95 8.78 2.12
CA SER A 126 19.10 8.87 2.99
C SER A 126 18.76 9.61 4.28
N TYR A 127 19.34 9.14 5.37
CA TYR A 127 19.24 9.79 6.68
C TYR A 127 20.65 9.92 7.25
N ASP A 128 21.03 11.13 7.67
CA ASP A 128 22.35 11.42 8.23
C ASP A 128 23.50 11.00 7.29
N SER A 129 23.39 11.41 6.01
CA SER A 129 24.36 11.13 4.92
C SER A 129 24.58 9.66 4.57
N GLN A 130 23.72 8.75 5.05
CA GLN A 130 23.79 7.33 4.74
C GLN A 130 22.47 6.86 4.11
N ASN A 131 22.58 6.10 3.02
CA ASN A 131 21.41 5.59 2.30
C ASN A 131 20.80 4.39 3.03
N PHE A 132 19.48 4.28 2.99
CA PHE A 132 18.82 3.01 3.29
C PHE A 132 19.12 2.01 2.17
N LYS A 133 19.12 0.71 2.48
CA LYS A 133 19.33 -0.35 1.49
C LYS A 133 18.26 -1.40 1.62
N PHE A 134 17.40 -1.53 0.63
CA PHE A 134 16.34 -2.52 0.64
C PHE A 134 16.89 -3.94 0.39
N GLN A 135 16.56 -4.89 1.27
CA GLN A 135 17.06 -6.27 1.21
C GLN A 135 16.04 -7.25 0.61
N GLY A 136 14.85 -6.79 0.25
CA GLY A 136 13.83 -7.64 -0.37
C GLY A 136 14.26 -8.19 -1.73
N LYS A 137 14.16 -9.51 -1.87
CA LYS A 137 14.42 -10.23 -3.13
C LYS A 137 13.13 -10.37 -3.94
N GLY A 138 13.22 -10.17 -5.26
CA GLY A 138 12.08 -10.32 -6.18
C GLY A 138 11.52 -11.75 -6.20
N GLY A 139 12.41 -12.76 -6.21
CA GLY A 139 11.99 -14.17 -6.16
C GLY A 139 11.22 -14.53 -4.87
N LYS A 140 11.56 -13.91 -3.73
CA LYS A 140 10.77 -14.08 -2.49
C LYS A 140 9.36 -13.50 -2.66
N LEU A 141 9.22 -12.32 -3.27
CA LEU A 141 7.92 -11.72 -3.54
C LEU A 141 7.11 -12.55 -4.55
N PHE A 142 7.76 -13.11 -5.56
CA PHE A 142 7.12 -14.03 -6.52
C PHE A 142 6.54 -15.25 -5.82
N VAL A 143 7.31 -15.91 -4.94
CA VAL A 143 6.84 -17.06 -4.17
C VAL A 143 5.68 -16.68 -3.24
N ILE A 144 5.74 -15.50 -2.61
CA ILE A 144 4.63 -14.98 -1.79
C ILE A 144 3.37 -14.84 -2.65
N LEU A 145 3.44 -14.12 -3.77
CA LEU A 145 2.30 -13.93 -4.68
C LEU A 145 1.74 -15.26 -5.20
N LEU A 146 2.63 -16.18 -5.58
CA LEU A 146 2.26 -17.49 -6.10
C LEU A 146 1.47 -18.29 -5.06
N LEU A 147 1.98 -18.38 -3.83
CA LEU A 147 1.39 -19.20 -2.77
C LEU A 147 0.18 -18.55 -2.09
N THR A 148 0.16 -17.23 -1.95
CA THR A 148 -0.91 -16.54 -1.19
C THR A 148 -2.00 -15.97 -2.07
N ILE A 149 -1.79 -15.78 -3.37
CA ILE A 149 -2.82 -15.25 -4.28
C ILE A 149 -3.11 -16.24 -5.41
N PHE A 150 -2.11 -16.53 -6.25
CA PHE A 150 -2.37 -17.30 -7.48
C PHE A 150 -2.88 -18.71 -7.19
N LEU A 151 -2.22 -19.46 -6.31
CA LEU A 151 -2.61 -20.83 -6.00
C LEU A 151 -4.03 -20.90 -5.39
N PRO A 152 -4.39 -20.12 -4.35
CA PRO A 152 -5.76 -20.08 -3.84
C PRO A 152 -6.81 -19.66 -4.88
N VAL A 153 -6.52 -18.66 -5.71
CA VAL A 153 -7.44 -18.20 -6.76
C VAL A 153 -7.63 -19.27 -7.85
N ILE A 154 -6.58 -20.01 -8.21
CA ILE A 154 -6.66 -21.14 -9.15
C ILE A 154 -7.54 -22.25 -8.56
N ILE A 155 -7.35 -22.60 -7.28
CA ILE A 155 -8.17 -23.60 -6.59
C ILE A 155 -9.64 -23.17 -6.58
N LEU A 156 -9.93 -21.92 -6.23
CA LEU A 156 -11.28 -21.38 -6.23
C LEU A 156 -11.89 -21.36 -7.64
N SER A 157 -11.10 -21.02 -8.66
CA SER A 157 -11.54 -21.04 -10.05
C SER A 157 -11.90 -22.46 -10.50
N ILE A 158 -11.11 -23.47 -10.12
CA ILE A 158 -11.41 -24.88 -10.43
C ILE A 158 -12.71 -25.33 -9.73
N VAL A 159 -12.88 -24.98 -8.46
CA VAL A 159 -14.12 -25.28 -7.71
C VAL A 159 -15.32 -24.64 -8.40
N MET A 160 -15.18 -23.38 -8.82
CA MET A 160 -16.23 -22.64 -9.53
C MET A 160 -16.58 -23.28 -10.88
N VAL A 161 -15.58 -23.66 -11.68
CA VAL A 161 -15.80 -24.34 -12.96
C VAL A 161 -16.51 -25.68 -12.77
N LYS A 162 -16.10 -26.49 -11.78
CA LYS A 162 -16.78 -27.75 -11.46
C LYS A 162 -18.24 -27.54 -11.06
N PHE A 163 -18.52 -26.50 -10.27
CA PHE A 163 -19.87 -26.15 -9.86
C PHE A 163 -20.76 -25.80 -11.06
N LEU A 164 -20.22 -25.03 -12.02
CA LEU A 164 -20.93 -24.66 -13.25
C LEU A 164 -21.19 -25.86 -14.17
N ILE A 165 -20.20 -26.75 -14.36
CA ILE A 165 -20.34 -27.95 -15.19
C ILE A 165 -21.37 -28.93 -14.60
N ALA A 166 -21.55 -28.94 -13.28
CA ALA A 166 -22.57 -29.75 -12.60
C ALA A 166 -24.02 -29.26 -12.83
N GLY A 167 -24.25 -28.29 -13.72
CA GLY A 167 -25.57 -27.80 -14.08
C GLY A 167 -26.12 -26.69 -13.16
N ASN A 168 -25.34 -26.24 -12.17
CA ASN A 168 -25.74 -25.15 -11.29
C ASN A 168 -25.43 -23.79 -11.95
N THR A 169 -26.33 -23.30 -12.79
CA THR A 169 -26.16 -22.03 -13.52
C THR A 169 -26.46 -20.80 -12.65
N HIS A 170 -27.17 -20.97 -11.54
CA HIS A 170 -27.44 -19.92 -10.58
C HIS A 170 -26.66 -20.14 -9.28
N LEU A 171 -25.79 -19.19 -8.95
CA LEU A 171 -25.15 -19.15 -7.64
C LEU A 171 -26.17 -18.65 -6.61
N ALA A 172 -26.41 -19.44 -5.58
CA ALA A 172 -27.15 -18.95 -4.43
C ALA A 172 -26.45 -17.70 -3.84
N PRO A 173 -27.17 -16.68 -3.36
CA PRO A 173 -26.55 -15.50 -2.74
C PRO A 173 -25.58 -15.85 -1.61
N SER A 174 -25.87 -16.92 -0.86
CA SER A 174 -24.99 -17.46 0.17
C SER A 174 -23.62 -17.89 -0.37
N PHE A 175 -23.58 -18.49 -1.57
CA PHE A 175 -22.33 -18.89 -2.21
C PHE A 175 -21.44 -17.69 -2.55
N ILE A 176 -22.05 -16.62 -3.10
CA ILE A 176 -21.33 -15.38 -3.43
C ILE A 176 -20.71 -14.76 -2.16
N VAL A 177 -21.49 -14.71 -1.08
CA VAL A 177 -21.00 -14.21 0.22
C VAL A 177 -19.86 -15.08 0.75
N ILE A 178 -20.00 -16.41 0.71
CA ILE A 178 -18.94 -17.34 1.14
C ILE A 178 -17.68 -17.13 0.31
N GLN A 179 -17.79 -17.04 -1.01
CA GLN A 179 -16.64 -16.79 -1.90
C GLN A 179 -15.93 -15.47 -1.53
N GLN A 180 -16.70 -14.41 -1.28
CA GLN A 180 -16.15 -13.12 -0.88
C GLN A 180 -15.40 -13.20 0.46
N LEU A 181 -15.96 -13.91 1.45
CA LEU A 181 -15.31 -14.15 2.74
C LEU A 181 -14.02 -14.98 2.58
N VAL A 182 -14.03 -16.00 1.73
CA VAL A 182 -12.83 -16.81 1.45
C VAL A 182 -11.73 -15.95 0.79
N MET A 183 -12.08 -15.11 -0.18
CA MET A 183 -11.12 -14.16 -0.78
C MET A 183 -10.53 -13.21 0.27
N MET A 184 -11.35 -12.74 1.21
CA MET A 184 -10.88 -11.90 2.30
C MET A 184 -9.88 -12.63 3.21
N VAL A 185 -10.13 -13.90 3.54
CA VAL A 185 -9.22 -14.72 4.35
C VAL A 185 -7.89 -14.97 3.63
N ILE A 186 -7.93 -15.23 2.31
CA ILE A 186 -6.74 -15.43 1.47
C ILE A 186 -5.83 -14.19 1.46
N MET A 187 -6.42 -12.99 1.53
CA MET A 187 -5.66 -11.74 1.56
C MET A 187 -4.85 -11.55 2.85
N ILE A 188 -5.18 -12.23 3.94
CA ILE A 188 -4.52 -12.03 5.25
C ILE A 188 -3.06 -12.52 5.23
N PRO A 189 -2.75 -13.77 4.83
CA PRO A 189 -1.37 -14.21 4.64
C PRO A 189 -0.61 -13.35 3.63
N TYR A 190 -1.25 -12.96 2.53
CA TYR A 190 -0.64 -12.08 1.54
C TYR A 190 -0.19 -10.75 2.15
N MET A 191 -1.08 -10.05 2.86
CA MET A 191 -0.75 -8.79 3.54
C MET A 191 0.42 -9.00 4.51
N TYR A 192 0.35 -10.02 5.37
CA TYR A 192 1.41 -10.30 6.33
C TYR A 192 2.78 -10.48 5.67
N PHE A 193 2.87 -11.35 4.65
CA PHE A 193 4.14 -11.66 4.02
C PHE A 193 4.68 -10.52 3.16
N VAL A 194 3.82 -9.77 2.46
CA VAL A 194 4.25 -8.62 1.67
C VAL A 194 4.77 -7.50 2.56
N TYR A 195 4.04 -7.12 3.62
CA TYR A 195 4.53 -6.08 4.53
C TYR A 195 5.81 -6.52 5.27
N LYS A 196 5.90 -7.79 5.68
CA LYS A 196 7.14 -8.35 6.26
C LYS A 196 8.31 -8.26 5.29
N TRP A 197 8.06 -8.47 4.00
CA TRP A 197 9.06 -8.32 2.94
C TRP A 197 9.43 -6.85 2.69
N MET A 198 8.46 -5.91 2.73
CA MET A 198 8.68 -4.47 2.51
C MET A 198 9.53 -3.81 3.60
N VAL A 199 9.44 -4.29 4.86
CA VAL A 199 10.11 -3.69 6.02
C VAL A 199 11.60 -4.10 6.12
N ASN A 200 12.05 -5.08 5.35
CA ASN A 200 13.43 -5.57 5.40
C ASN A 200 14.42 -4.58 4.76
N VAL A 201 15.01 -3.72 5.59
CA VAL A 201 15.84 -2.58 5.18
C VAL A 201 17.09 -2.53 6.05
N ASN A 202 18.26 -2.35 5.43
CA ASN A 202 19.50 -2.05 6.15
C ASN A 202 19.72 -0.54 6.21
N TYR A 203 20.19 -0.06 7.36
CA TYR A 203 20.61 1.32 7.57
C TYR A 203 21.88 1.34 8.42
N LYS A 204 22.99 1.84 7.86
CA LYS A 204 24.33 1.70 8.47
C LYS A 204 24.58 0.22 8.81
N GLU A 205 24.82 -0.12 10.07
CA GLU A 205 25.01 -1.48 10.57
C GLU A 205 23.72 -2.13 11.07
N TYR A 206 22.60 -1.41 11.06
CA TYR A 206 21.32 -1.90 11.56
C TYR A 206 20.55 -2.63 10.46
N ASN A 207 20.08 -3.83 10.75
CA ASN A 207 19.02 -4.48 9.98
C ASN A 207 17.66 -4.19 10.63
N ILE A 208 16.79 -3.52 9.88
CA ILE A 208 15.40 -3.26 10.26
C ILE A 208 14.55 -4.41 9.74
N SER A 209 13.86 -5.09 10.64
CA SER A 209 12.99 -6.21 10.29
C SER A 209 11.87 -6.42 11.32
N TRP A 210 10.89 -7.25 10.95
CA TRP A 210 9.80 -7.66 11.83
C TRP A 210 10.14 -8.91 12.63
N GLU A 211 10.13 -8.78 13.95
CA GLU A 211 10.19 -9.89 14.92
C GLU A 211 8.77 -10.37 15.23
N THR A 212 8.14 -11.06 14.27
CA THR A 212 6.73 -11.48 14.34
C THR A 212 6.56 -12.98 14.13
N ASN A 213 5.61 -13.57 14.85
CA ASN A 213 5.09 -14.91 14.57
C ASN A 213 3.92 -14.83 13.59
N PHE A 214 3.86 -15.75 12.61
CA PHE A 214 2.85 -15.77 11.55
C PHE A 214 1.42 -15.90 12.11
N TRP A 215 1.16 -16.91 12.93
CA TRP A 215 -0.19 -17.21 13.44
C TRP A 215 -0.72 -16.10 14.35
N ASN A 216 0.12 -15.57 15.24
CA ASN A 216 -0.27 -14.46 16.12
C ASN A 216 -0.60 -13.19 15.32
N SER A 217 0.17 -12.92 14.27
CA SER A 217 -0.03 -11.74 13.42
C SER A 217 -1.26 -11.88 12.53
N CYS A 218 -1.48 -13.06 11.94
CA CYS A 218 -2.68 -13.34 11.17
C CYS A 218 -3.92 -13.31 12.05
N GLY A 219 -3.89 -13.91 13.25
CA GLY A 219 -4.98 -13.85 14.23
C GLY A 219 -5.30 -12.42 14.63
N LYS A 220 -4.28 -11.57 14.84
CA LYS A 220 -4.49 -10.14 15.08
C LYS A 220 -5.19 -9.45 13.91
N ILE A 221 -4.75 -9.69 12.67
CA ILE A 221 -5.41 -9.13 11.47
C ILE A 221 -6.86 -9.59 11.36
N VAL A 222 -7.14 -10.88 11.56
CA VAL A 222 -8.49 -11.46 11.53
C VAL A 222 -9.41 -10.78 12.55
N ILE A 223 -8.95 -10.60 13.79
CA ILE A 223 -9.75 -9.96 14.85
C ILE A 223 -10.13 -8.53 14.45
N GLU A 224 -9.16 -7.74 13.97
CA GLU A 224 -9.41 -6.35 13.59
C GLU A 224 -10.32 -6.23 12.37
N ILE A 225 -10.19 -7.16 11.41
CA ILE A 225 -11.11 -7.30 10.27
C ILE A 225 -12.52 -7.65 10.73
N ALA A 226 -12.67 -8.66 11.59
CA ALA A 226 -13.98 -9.11 12.08
C ALA A 226 -14.71 -7.98 12.82
N LEU A 227 -14.02 -7.26 13.70
CA LEU A 227 -14.57 -6.08 14.38
C LEU A 227 -14.99 -4.98 13.39
N THR A 228 -14.22 -4.77 12.33
CA THR A 228 -14.57 -3.82 11.27
C THR A 228 -15.86 -4.23 10.55
N ILE A 229 -16.05 -5.52 10.25
CA ILE A 229 -17.27 -6.02 9.62
C ILE A 229 -18.48 -5.87 10.55
N ILE A 230 -18.36 -6.29 11.82
CA ILE A 230 -19.44 -6.22 12.82
C ILE A 230 -19.92 -4.78 13.03
N THR A 231 -19.01 -3.80 12.94
CA THR A 231 -19.31 -2.38 13.11
C THR A 231 -19.63 -1.66 11.79
N LEU A 232 -19.86 -2.39 10.70
CA LEU A 232 -20.16 -1.84 9.37
C LEU A 232 -19.11 -0.83 8.87
N GLY A 233 -17.83 -1.08 9.18
CA GLY A 233 -16.71 -0.25 8.76
C GLY A 233 -16.39 0.92 9.69
N ILE A 234 -17.23 1.25 10.68
CA ILE A 234 -16.99 2.38 11.59
C ILE A 234 -15.70 2.16 12.40
N TYR A 235 -15.40 0.93 12.81
CA TYR A 235 -14.18 0.61 13.55
C TYR A 235 -12.89 0.62 12.71
N MET A 236 -12.98 0.74 11.38
CA MET A 236 -11.84 0.66 10.45
C MET A 236 -10.65 1.57 10.83
N PRO A 237 -10.84 2.85 11.23
CA PRO A 237 -9.71 3.69 11.62
C PRO A 237 -8.97 3.17 12.86
N LEU A 238 -9.72 2.68 13.86
CA LEU A 238 -9.12 2.15 15.08
C LEU A 238 -8.45 0.80 14.83
N ALA A 239 -9.00 -0.03 13.95
CA ALA A 239 -8.37 -1.26 13.45
C ALA A 239 -7.00 -0.96 12.84
N MET A 240 -6.92 0.04 11.94
CA MET A 240 -5.66 0.45 11.31
C MET A 240 -4.62 0.89 12.35
N LEU A 241 -5.02 1.69 13.35
CA LEU A 241 -4.12 2.16 14.41
C LEU A 241 -3.63 1.02 15.31
N ARG A 242 -4.50 0.07 15.65
CA ARG A 242 -4.15 -1.11 16.46
C ARG A 242 -3.22 -2.06 15.72
N LEU A 243 -3.43 -2.26 14.42
CA LEU A 243 -2.51 -3.02 13.57
C LEU A 243 -1.17 -2.30 13.43
N TYR A 244 -1.18 -0.99 13.17
CA TYR A 244 0.04 -0.17 13.09
C TYR A 244 0.84 -0.29 14.39
N LYS A 245 0.19 -0.12 15.56
CA LYS A 245 0.82 -0.34 16.86
C LYS A 245 1.42 -1.74 16.99
N TYR A 246 0.63 -2.76 16.68
CA TYR A 246 1.04 -4.16 16.82
C TYR A 246 2.32 -4.47 16.02
N PHE A 247 2.42 -3.97 14.78
CA PHE A 247 3.57 -4.18 13.92
C PHE A 247 4.73 -3.21 14.19
N ALA A 248 4.46 -1.95 14.53
CA ALA A 248 5.47 -0.98 14.95
C ALA A 248 6.20 -1.49 16.20
N ASP A 249 5.46 -1.94 17.22
CA ASP A 249 6.01 -2.53 18.44
C ASP A 249 6.80 -3.83 18.16
N ARG A 250 6.70 -4.45 16.98
CA ARG A 250 7.47 -5.65 16.59
C ARG A 250 8.51 -5.37 15.51
N THR A 251 8.69 -4.11 15.15
CA THR A 251 9.75 -3.68 14.24
C THR A 251 10.99 -3.38 15.07
N ILE A 252 12.08 -4.08 14.76
CA ILE A 252 13.36 -3.95 15.47
C ILE A 252 14.43 -3.52 14.49
N ALA A 253 15.38 -2.72 14.96
CA ALA A 253 16.62 -2.40 14.27
C ALA A 253 17.76 -3.03 15.07
N VAL A 254 18.42 -4.04 14.50
CA VAL A 254 19.46 -4.81 15.17
C VAL A 254 20.82 -4.51 14.53
N SER A 255 21.79 -4.08 15.32
CA SER A 255 23.21 -4.10 14.98
C SER A 255 23.94 -5.14 15.84
N ASN A 256 25.21 -5.40 15.56
CA ASN A 256 26.04 -6.32 16.36
C ASN A 256 26.14 -5.87 17.84
N GLU A 257 26.04 -4.57 18.09
CA GLU A 257 26.26 -3.97 19.42
C GLU A 257 24.98 -3.53 20.12
N SER A 258 23.87 -3.32 19.39
CA SER A 258 22.65 -2.79 19.99
C SER A 258 21.37 -3.19 19.28
N LYS A 259 20.31 -3.35 20.06
CA LYS A 259 18.94 -3.58 19.58
C LYS A 259 18.10 -2.35 19.89
N GLN A 260 17.50 -1.76 18.85
CA GLN A 260 16.54 -0.68 18.99
C GLN A 260 15.16 -1.18 18.56
N ARG A 261 14.12 -0.70 19.21
CA ARG A 261 12.74 -1.11 18.98
C ARG A 261 11.91 0.09 18.58
N PHE A 262 11.17 -0.05 17.49
CA PHE A 262 10.14 0.91 17.13
C PHE A 262 8.92 0.71 18.04
N GLY A 263 8.16 1.77 18.24
CA GLY A 263 6.90 1.69 18.94
C GLY A 263 5.95 2.80 18.53
N TYR A 264 4.70 2.66 18.95
CA TYR A 264 3.65 3.64 18.69
C TYR A 264 2.80 3.90 19.93
N ASP A 265 2.75 5.15 20.35
CA ASP A 265 1.93 5.60 21.49
C ASP A 265 0.51 5.96 21.03
N ILE A 266 -0.34 4.94 21.02
CA ILE A 266 -1.75 5.07 20.65
C ILE A 266 -2.56 5.80 21.74
N ASP A 267 -3.40 6.72 21.31
CA ASP A 267 -4.48 7.31 22.10
C ASP A 267 -5.80 6.93 21.41
N PRO A 268 -6.45 5.82 21.83
CA PRO A 268 -7.49 5.18 21.05
C PRO A 268 -8.63 6.11 20.65
N LEU A 269 -9.09 6.98 21.55
CA LEU A 269 -10.22 7.86 21.29
C LEU A 269 -9.83 9.03 20.40
N ASN A 270 -8.78 9.77 20.77
CA ASN A 270 -8.39 10.97 20.03
C ASN A 270 -7.83 10.64 18.65
N ASP A 271 -7.07 9.55 18.52
CA ASP A 271 -6.54 9.10 17.23
C ASP A 271 -7.69 8.60 16.33
N PHE A 272 -8.66 7.87 16.89
CA PHE A 272 -9.86 7.45 16.16
C PHE A 272 -10.66 8.65 15.64
N LEU A 273 -11.02 9.60 16.51
CA LEU A 273 -11.81 10.78 16.12
C LEU A 273 -11.10 11.61 15.05
N LEU A 274 -9.77 11.74 15.15
CA LEU A 274 -8.98 12.45 14.14
C LEU A 274 -9.06 11.74 12.79
N LEU A 275 -8.77 10.43 12.73
CA LEU A 275 -8.78 9.68 11.47
C LEU A 275 -10.19 9.62 10.88
N TRP A 276 -11.19 9.35 11.70
CA TRP A 276 -12.60 9.28 11.27
C TRP A 276 -13.08 10.62 10.74
N GLY A 277 -12.79 11.72 11.45
CA GLY A 277 -13.14 13.07 11.00
C GLY A 277 -12.44 13.43 9.68
N GLN A 278 -11.17 13.07 9.51
CA GLN A 278 -10.47 13.29 8.23
C GLN A 278 -11.11 12.48 7.08
N MET A 279 -11.47 11.22 7.35
CA MET A 279 -12.11 10.34 6.35
C MET A 279 -13.48 10.88 5.92
N LEU A 280 -14.32 11.31 6.86
CA LEU A 280 -15.62 11.92 6.57
C LEU A 280 -15.47 13.20 5.74
N LEU A 281 -14.52 14.07 6.09
CA LEU A 281 -14.26 15.28 5.31
C LEU A 281 -13.79 14.96 3.89
N THR A 282 -12.95 13.93 3.72
CA THR A 282 -12.54 13.47 2.39
C THR A 282 -13.72 12.94 1.59
N ILE A 283 -14.63 12.18 2.20
CA ILE A 283 -15.84 11.66 1.53
C ILE A 283 -16.77 12.80 1.11
N ILE A 284 -17.12 13.70 2.02
CA ILE A 284 -18.05 14.82 1.78
C ILE A 284 -17.52 15.77 0.70
N THR A 285 -16.20 15.92 0.60
CA THR A 285 -15.55 16.77 -0.43
C THR A 285 -15.19 16.01 -1.71
N LEU A 286 -15.69 14.78 -1.90
CA LEU A 286 -15.42 13.93 -3.07
C LEU A 286 -13.91 13.76 -3.35
N GLY A 287 -13.11 13.64 -2.29
CA GLY A 287 -11.66 13.44 -2.39
C GLY A 287 -10.83 14.72 -2.45
N ILE A 288 -11.43 15.91 -2.62
CA ILE A 288 -10.66 17.17 -2.70
C ILE A 288 -9.90 17.44 -1.40
N TYR A 289 -10.47 17.10 -0.23
CA TYR A 289 -9.83 17.28 1.07
C TYR A 289 -8.70 16.27 1.38
N TYR A 290 -8.51 15.24 0.54
CA TYR A 290 -7.52 14.18 0.77
C TYR A 290 -6.10 14.68 1.13
N PRO A 291 -5.54 15.75 0.52
CA PRO A 291 -4.20 16.23 0.85
C PRO A 291 -4.06 16.66 2.32
N TRP A 292 -5.06 17.34 2.88
CA TRP A 292 -5.04 17.74 4.29
C TRP A 292 -5.27 16.56 5.22
N ALA A 293 -6.18 15.66 4.86
CA ALA A 293 -6.41 14.42 5.60
C ALA A 293 -5.12 13.59 5.69
N CYS A 294 -4.46 13.34 4.56
CA CYS A 294 -3.21 12.60 4.48
C CYS A 294 -2.11 13.27 5.33
N CYS A 295 -1.95 14.59 5.23
CA CYS A 295 -0.93 15.31 6.00
C CYS A 295 -1.19 15.29 7.52
N LYS A 296 -2.45 15.47 7.94
CA LYS A 296 -2.83 15.46 9.36
C LYS A 296 -2.71 14.06 9.97
N ILE A 297 -3.15 13.03 9.26
CA ILE A 297 -3.02 11.64 9.69
C ILE A 297 -1.54 11.26 9.76
N GLY A 298 -0.76 11.55 8.71
CA GLY A 298 0.67 11.29 8.68
C GLY A 298 1.41 11.97 9.83
N LYS A 299 1.09 13.25 10.10
CA LYS A 299 1.64 13.97 11.26
C LYS A 299 1.28 13.34 12.58
N ARG A 300 0.00 12.97 12.78
CA ARG A 300 -0.46 12.35 14.02
C ARG A 300 0.19 10.98 14.26
N ILE A 301 0.35 10.18 13.21
CA ILE A 301 0.97 8.86 13.32
C ILE A 301 2.47 9.01 13.60
N LEU A 302 3.21 9.76 12.76
CA LEU A 302 4.66 9.87 12.89
C LEU A 302 5.09 10.56 14.19
N SER A 303 4.36 11.59 14.66
CA SER A 303 4.67 12.26 15.93
C SER A 303 4.54 11.37 17.17
N LYS A 304 3.86 10.23 17.03
CA LYS A 304 3.63 9.23 18.09
C LYS A 304 4.39 7.94 17.85
N THR A 305 5.00 7.79 16.68
CA THR A 305 5.95 6.72 16.37
C THR A 305 7.29 7.11 16.95
N TYR A 306 7.94 6.17 17.63
CA TYR A 306 9.24 6.41 18.25
C TYR A 306 10.20 5.26 18.00
N LEU A 307 11.48 5.55 18.18
CA LEU A 307 12.55 4.57 18.28
C LEU A 307 13.16 4.64 19.68
N GLN A 308 13.21 3.49 20.34
CA GLN A 308 13.76 3.33 21.69
C GLN A 308 14.92 2.35 21.65
N LYS A 309 16.08 2.76 22.18
CA LYS A 309 17.19 1.84 22.44
C LYS A 309 16.79 0.94 23.62
N ASN A 310 16.91 -0.37 23.44
CA ASN A 310 16.81 -1.31 24.57
C ASN A 310 18.00 -1.13 25.50
#